data_AF-A0A7J9XPR2-F1
#
_entry.id   AF-A0A7J9XPR2-F1
#
_cell.length_a   1.000
_cell.length_b   1.000
_cell.length_c   1.000
_cell.angle_alpha   90.00
_cell.angle_beta   90.00
_cell.angle_gamma   90.00
#
_symmetry.space_group_name_H-M   'P 1'
#
loop_
_entity.id
_entity.type
_entity.pdbx_description
1 polymer ?
#
loop_
_entity_poly.entity_id
_entity_poly.type
_entity_poly.pdbx_seq_one_letter_code
_entity_poly.pdbx_strand_id
1 'polypeptide(L)'
;VDWRVPLDAAAQRVRAARPDRPVALQGNLDPALLGAGWDAIEREVRRTVAEGRVADGHIVNLGHGVLPDTDPAVLTRVVELAHSL
;
A
#
# COMPACT_ATOMS: atom_id res chain seq x y z
N VAL A 1 0.89 2.52 7.78
CA VAL A 1 1.98 1.51 7.84
C VAL A 1 2.98 1.90 6.78
N ASP A 2 4.26 2.05 7.11
CA ASP A 2 5.29 2.34 6.13
C ASP A 2 5.68 1.07 5.34
N TRP A 3 6.45 1.25 4.26
CA TRP A 3 6.77 0.19 3.30
C TRP A 3 7.71 -0.89 3.85
N ARG A 4 8.36 -0.67 5.01
CA ARG A 4 9.29 -1.65 5.60
C ARG A 4 8.56 -2.79 6.31
N VAL A 5 7.25 -2.68 6.49
CA VAL A 5 6.43 -3.71 7.13
C VAL A 5 5.39 -4.23 6.14
N PRO A 6 5.47 -5.51 5.72
CA PRO A 6 4.42 -6.15 4.92
C PRO A 6 3.03 -6.00 5.57
N LEU A 7 2.00 -5.72 4.76
CA LEU A 7 0.68 -5.38 5.30
C LEU A 7 0.00 -6.57 5.99
N ASP A 8 0.26 -7.78 5.53
CA ASP A 8 -0.23 -9.02 6.12
C ASP A 8 0.35 -9.25 7.53
N ALA A 9 1.65 -9.02 7.71
CA ALA A 9 2.32 -9.07 9.00
C ALA A 9 1.81 -7.98 9.95
N ALA A 10 1.57 -6.77 9.43
CA ALA A 10 0.94 -5.70 10.21
C ALA A 10 -0.49 -6.09 10.65
N ALA A 11 -1.29 -6.67 9.75
CA ALA A 11 -2.65 -7.11 10.04
C ALA A 11 -2.68 -8.19 11.13
N GLN A 12 -1.80 -9.18 11.05
CA GLN A 12 -1.68 -10.22 12.07
C GLN A 12 -1.34 -9.64 13.45
N ARG A 13 -0.36 -8.73 13.53
CA ARG A 13 0.05 -8.09 14.79
C ARG A 13 -1.08 -7.26 15.40
N VAL A 14 -1.79 -6.48 14.58
CA VAL A 14 -2.90 -5.65 15.06
C VAL A 14 -4.07 -6.51 15.52
N ARG A 15 -4.43 -7.57 14.78
CA ARG A 15 -5.49 -8.51 15.16
C ARG A 15 -5.18 -9.20 16.48
N ALA A 16 -3.93 -9.66 16.67
CA ALA A 16 -3.50 -10.26 17.93
C ALA A 16 -3.56 -9.26 19.11
N ALA A 17 -3.23 -7.99 18.87
CA ALA A 17 -3.27 -6.95 19.90
C ALA A 17 -4.69 -6.44 20.21
N ARG A 18 -5.64 -6.58 19.28
CA ARG A 18 -7.02 -6.08 19.37
C ARG A 18 -8.04 -7.11 18.85
N PRO A 19 -8.15 -8.30 19.47
CA PRO A 19 -8.94 -9.41 18.93
C PRO A 19 -10.44 -9.08 18.76
N ASP A 20 -11.00 -8.24 19.64
CA ASP A 20 -12.42 -7.88 19.63
C ASP A 20 -12.73 -6.56 18.91
N ARG A 21 -11.74 -5.97 18.23
CA ARG A 21 -11.92 -4.69 17.55
C ARG A 21 -11.31 -4.71 16.15
N PRO A 22 -12.13 -4.75 15.09
CA PRO A 22 -11.66 -4.61 13.72
C PRO A 22 -10.87 -3.33 13.53
N VAL A 23 -9.74 -3.41 12.84
CA VAL A 23 -8.89 -2.24 12.55
C VAL A 23 -8.51 -2.24 11.08
N ALA A 24 -8.88 -1.16 10.38
CA ALA A 24 -8.39 -0.92 9.03
C ALA A 24 -6.91 -0.50 9.04
N LEU A 25 -6.16 -0.94 8.04
CA LEU A 25 -4.79 -0.50 7.80
C LEU A 25 -4.72 0.45 6.61
N GLN A 26 -3.85 1.45 6.70
CA GLN A 26 -3.53 2.37 5.61
C GLN A 26 -2.07 2.22 5.18
N GLY A 27 -1.81 2.21 3.87
CA GLY A 27 -0.47 2.11 3.30
C GLY A 27 -0.40 1.08 2.15
N ASN A 28 0.78 0.64 1.75
CA ASN A 28 2.09 1.02 2.28
C ASN A 28 3.18 1.14 1.20
N LEU A 29 2.82 1.57 -0.02
CA LEU A 29 3.76 1.66 -1.14
C LEU A 29 4.95 2.58 -0.81
N ASP A 30 6.17 2.17 -1.18
CA ASP A 30 7.37 2.99 -1.04
C ASP A 30 7.31 4.18 -2.03
N PRO A 31 7.35 5.45 -1.57
CA PRO A 31 7.38 6.60 -2.46
C PRO A 31 8.55 6.58 -3.47
N ALA A 32 9.68 5.96 -3.12
CA ALA A 32 10.84 5.88 -4.00
C ALA A 32 10.59 5.01 -5.25
N LEU A 33 9.60 4.10 -5.22
CA LEU A 33 9.24 3.28 -6.38
C LEU A 33 8.62 4.08 -7.53
N LEU A 34 8.11 5.29 -7.26
CA LEU A 34 7.41 6.09 -8.25
C LEU A 34 8.33 6.55 -9.40
N GLY A 35 9.66 6.46 -9.23
CA GLY A 35 10.66 6.67 -10.28
C GLY A 35 11.23 5.40 -10.92
N ALA A 36 10.80 4.21 -10.52
CA ALA A 36 11.42 2.93 -10.90
C ALA A 36 10.94 2.35 -12.25
N GLY A 37 10.04 3.05 -12.95
CA GLY A 37 9.39 2.56 -14.17
C GLY A 37 8.15 1.71 -13.89
N TRP A 38 7.25 1.64 -14.88
CA TRP A 38 5.89 1.11 -14.67
C TRP A 38 5.86 -0.36 -14.22
N ASP A 39 6.67 -1.24 -14.79
CA ASP A 39 6.62 -2.67 -14.46
C ASP A 39 6.98 -2.94 -12.99
N ALA A 40 7.87 -2.14 -12.41
CA ALA A 40 8.18 -2.21 -10.99
C ALA A 40 7.02 -1.71 -10.13
N ILE A 41 6.44 -0.57 -10.51
CA ILE A 41 5.30 0.04 -9.81
C ILE A 41 4.09 -0.89 -9.83
N GLU A 42 3.72 -1.41 -11.00
CA GLU A 42 2.56 -2.30 -11.15
C GLU A 42 2.67 -3.55 -10.27
N ARG A 43 3.85 -4.19 -10.28
CA ARG A 43 4.11 -5.36 -9.46
C ARG A 43 3.94 -5.05 -7.97
N GLU A 44 4.48 -3.93 -7.52
CA GLU A 44 4.41 -3.53 -6.11
C GLU A 44 2.99 -3.10 -5.70
N VAL A 45 2.25 -2.38 -6.55
CA VAL A 45 0.82 -2.07 -6.30
C VAL A 45 0.00 -3.35 -6.14
N ARG A 46 0.15 -4.31 -7.06
CA ARG A 46 -0.55 -5.60 -6.98
C ARG A 46 -0.19 -6.37 -5.71
N ARG A 47 1.10 -6.41 -5.34
CA ARG A 47 1.57 -7.04 -4.11
C ARG A 47 0.95 -6.37 -2.87
N THR A 48 1.03 -5.05 -2.77
CA THR A 48 0.47 -4.28 -1.64
C THR A 48 -1.03 -4.50 -1.49
N VAL A 49 -1.80 -4.47 -2.59
CA VAL A 49 -3.24 -4.73 -2.54
C VAL A 49 -3.52 -6.16 -2.11
N ALA A 50 -2.77 -7.14 -2.62
CA ALA A 50 -2.93 -8.54 -2.22
C ALA A 50 -2.64 -8.77 -0.72
N GLU A 51 -1.57 -8.18 -0.18
CA GLU A 51 -1.24 -8.25 1.25
C GLU A 51 -2.30 -7.55 2.12
N GLY A 52 -2.80 -6.40 1.65
CA GLY A 52 -3.81 -5.62 2.35
C GLY A 52 -5.16 -6.32 2.50
N ARG A 53 -5.50 -7.26 1.62
CA ARG A 53 -6.75 -8.06 1.71
C ARG A 53 -6.85 -8.91 2.98
N VAL A 54 -5.75 -9.13 3.71
CA VAL A 54 -5.74 -9.87 4.99
C VAL A 54 -6.20 -9.00 6.18
N ALA A 55 -6.18 -7.66 6.03
CA ALA A 55 -6.65 -6.72 7.05
C ALA A 55 -8.18 -6.66 7.08
N ASP A 56 -8.74 -6.24 8.22
CA ASP A 56 -10.19 -6.07 8.36
C ASP A 56 -10.74 -4.93 7.48
N GLY A 57 -9.85 -4.03 7.05
CA GLY A 57 -10.08 -3.06 5.99
C GLY A 57 -8.73 -2.51 5.50
N HIS A 58 -8.65 -2.13 4.23
CA HIS A 58 -7.42 -1.61 3.62
C HIS A 58 -7.68 -0.30 2.87
N ILE A 59 -6.95 0.74 3.24
CA ILE A 59 -6.87 2.01 2.51
C ILE A 59 -5.51 2.04 1.81
N VAL A 60 -5.50 1.85 0.50
CA VAL A 60 -4.28 1.95 -0.30
C VAL A 60 -3.72 3.36 -0.18
N ASN A 61 -2.45 3.46 0.20
CA ASN A 61 -1.73 4.72 0.29
C ASN A 61 -0.23 4.46 0.12
N LEU A 62 0.53 5.54 -0.09
CA LEU A 62 1.96 5.49 0.12
C LEU A 62 2.27 5.30 1.62
N GLY A 63 3.44 4.75 1.91
CA GLY A 63 3.96 4.62 3.28
C GLY A 63 4.49 5.94 3.86
N HIS A 64 4.67 6.97 3.03
CA HIS A 64 5.03 8.33 3.40
C HIS A 64 4.62 9.31 2.28
N GLY A 65 4.89 10.61 2.46
CA GLY A 65 4.59 11.62 1.45
C GLY A 65 5.22 11.37 0.08
N VAL A 66 4.52 11.84 -0.96
CA VAL A 66 4.98 11.90 -2.35
C VAL A 66 6.28 12.72 -2.43
N LEU A 67 7.24 12.28 -3.25
CA LEU A 67 8.47 13.03 -3.50
C LEU A 67 8.18 14.24 -4.41
N PRO A 68 8.81 15.42 -4.21
CA PRO A 68 8.49 16.64 -4.96
C PRO A 68 8.54 16.50 -6.49
N ASP A 69 9.50 15.71 -6.98
CA ASP A 69 9.74 15.53 -8.42
C ASP A 69 8.97 14.34 -9.02
N THR A 70 8.01 13.78 -8.28
CA THR A 70 7.17 12.68 -8.77
C THR A 70 6.30 13.16 -9.92
N ASP A 71 6.37 12.48 -11.07
CA ASP A 71 5.43 12.72 -12.17
C ASP A 71 3.98 12.40 -11.72
N PRO A 72 3.06 13.38 -11.71
CA PRO A 72 1.68 13.16 -11.30
C PRO A 72 0.96 12.09 -12.12
N ALA A 73 1.33 11.87 -13.39
CA ALA A 73 0.73 10.85 -14.23
C ALA A 73 0.99 9.43 -13.69
N VAL A 74 2.14 9.21 -13.04
CA VAL A 74 2.46 7.94 -12.38
C VAL A 74 1.49 7.69 -11.23
N LEU A 75 1.19 8.71 -10.42
CA LEU A 75 0.23 8.59 -9.32
C LEU A 75 -1.18 8.30 -9.82
N THR A 76 -1.64 8.96 -10.89
CA THR A 76 -2.92 8.66 -11.54
C THR A 76 -2.98 7.20 -11.93
N ARG A 77 -1.95 6.68 -12.59
CA ARG A 77 -1.91 5.29 -13.05
C ARG A 77 -1.86 4.29 -11.89
N VAL A 78 -1.18 4.61 -10.79
CA VAL A 78 -1.21 3.81 -9.54
C VAL A 78 -2.62 3.73 -8.98
N VAL A 79 -3.33 4.86 -8.91
CA VAL A 79 -4.71 4.93 -8.39
C VAL A 79 -5.67 4.15 -9.29
N GLU A 80 -5.57 4.32 -10.61
CA GLU A 80 -6.37 3.57 -11.58
C GLU A 80 -6.15 2.07 -11.44
N LEU A 81 -4.88 1.63 -11.36
CA LEU A 81 -4.56 0.23 -11.13
C LEU A 81 -5.14 -0.26 -9.81
N ALA A 82 -4.93 0.44 -8.69
CA ALA A 82 -5.44 0.03 -7.39
C ALA A 82 -6.96 -0.13 -7.36
N HIS A 83 -7.72 0.76 -8.03
CA HIS A 83 -9.18 0.66 -8.14
C HIS A 83 -9.66 -0.47 -9.07
N SER A 84 -8.80 -1.00 -9.94
CA SER A 84 -9.13 -2.11 -10.85
C SER A 84 -8.94 -3.50 -10.22
N LEU A 85 -8.30 -3.58 -9.04
CA LEU A 85 -7.93 -4.82 -8.33
C LEU A 85 -8.94 -5.18 -7.23
#